data_AF-A0A263BYG7-F1
#
_entry.id   AF-A0A263BYG7-F1
#
_cell.length_a   1.000
_cell.length_b   1.000
_cell.length_c   1.000
_cell.angle_alpha   90.00
_cell.angle_beta   90.00
_cell.angle_gamma   90.00
#
_symmetry.space_group_name_H-M   'P 1'
#
loop_
_entity.id
_entity.type
_entity.pdbx_description
1 polymer ?
#
loop_
_entity_poly.entity_id
_entity_poly.type
_entity_poly.pdbx_seq_one_letter_code
_entity_poly.pdbx_strand_id
1 'polypeptide(L)'
;MKNLTFLDNLINKRVIVHQSGPASKRGILRAVQSDYFVLETKDGLFFYQMKHIGSIHELALEQGEVGEYEGTLPTEKTFYSLIKSYINFHLKLSRTDSSSYSGLVLDVNKDFALLATREEGKIYININLVNSATEIINQQLLKEEEDLMESPSGVTFIDDLTVEVKEQPKEVTHNTCNNMKELCESLVFTTVEILNSLNERVEGVLVGVDDSSISIVKNNEVSRIIMNHIYTIKKIKQKETESKIEECNQLPTLEAEKLENNNKPAW
;
A
#
# COMPACT_ATOMS: atom_id res chain seq x y z
N MET A 1 -18.79 13.46 12.99
CA MET A 1 -17.46 13.08 13.48
C MET A 1 -17.57 12.92 15.00
N LYS A 2 -17.26 11.74 15.57
CA LYS A 2 -17.32 11.56 17.03
C LYS A 2 -16.23 12.44 17.65
N ASN A 3 -16.62 13.41 18.46
CA ASN A 3 -15.68 14.24 19.20
C ASN A 3 -15.17 13.41 20.39
N LEU A 4 -13.92 12.94 20.31
CA LEU A 4 -13.31 12.06 21.32
C LEU A 4 -12.52 12.88 22.36
N THR A 5 -13.10 13.97 22.87
CA THR A 5 -12.51 14.86 23.90
C THR A 5 -12.03 14.11 25.16
N PHE A 6 -12.57 12.94 25.45
CA PHE A 6 -12.10 12.13 26.57
C PHE A 6 -10.65 11.65 26.40
N LEU A 7 -10.12 11.58 25.16
CA LEU A 7 -8.74 11.19 24.89
C LEU A 7 -7.74 12.20 25.44
N ASP A 8 -8.10 13.49 25.48
CA ASP A 8 -7.23 14.54 26.03
C ASP A 8 -6.91 14.29 27.51
N ASN A 9 -7.88 13.71 28.24
CA ASN A 9 -7.69 13.32 29.65
C ASN A 9 -6.79 12.10 29.83
N LEU A 10 -6.42 11.42 28.74
CA LEU A 10 -5.53 10.26 28.76
C LEU A 10 -4.09 10.63 28.36
N ILE A 11 -3.81 11.88 27.99
CA ILE A 11 -2.46 12.33 27.66
C ILE A 11 -1.52 12.10 28.85
N ASN A 12 -0.34 11.56 28.56
CA ASN A 12 0.67 11.09 29.50
C ASN A 12 0.23 9.96 30.44
N LYS A 13 -0.87 9.28 30.13
CA LYS A 13 -1.29 8.07 30.85
C LYS A 13 -0.89 6.80 30.10
N ARG A 14 -0.63 5.74 30.86
CA ARG A 14 -0.51 4.40 30.29
C ARG A 14 -1.89 3.91 29.87
N VAL A 15 -1.97 3.46 28.63
CA VAL A 15 -3.22 2.99 28.02
C VAL A 15 -3.00 1.67 27.29
N ILE A 16 -4.09 0.91 27.15
CA ILE A 16 -4.20 -0.16 26.16
C ILE A 16 -5.19 0.30 25.12
N VAL A 17 -4.73 0.32 23.87
CA VAL A 17 -5.54 0.65 22.71
C VAL A 17 -5.99 -0.66 22.06
N HIS A 18 -7.30 -0.85 21.92
CA HIS A 18 -7.89 -1.95 21.18
C HIS A 18 -8.38 -1.43 19.83
N GLN A 19 -7.88 -2.02 18.76
CA GLN A 19 -8.32 -1.71 17.40
C GLN A 19 -9.63 -2.45 17.10
N SER A 20 -10.26 -2.17 15.97
CA SER A 20 -11.47 -2.89 15.50
C SER A 20 -11.14 -4.33 15.04
N GLY A 21 -10.53 -5.14 15.93
CA GLY A 21 -9.98 -6.48 15.67
C GLY A 21 -9.35 -7.09 16.94
N PRO A 22 -8.71 -8.27 16.86
CA PRO A 22 -8.13 -8.94 18.04
C PRO A 22 -6.86 -8.27 18.58
N ALA A 23 -6.30 -7.32 17.83
CA ALA A 23 -5.04 -6.66 18.17
C ALA A 23 -5.24 -5.55 19.21
N SER A 24 -4.39 -5.58 20.24
CA SER A 24 -4.25 -4.48 21.21
C SER A 24 -2.79 -4.05 21.32
N LYS A 25 -2.57 -2.78 21.68
CA LYS A 25 -1.24 -2.26 21.93
C LYS A 25 -1.21 -1.41 23.20
N ARG A 26 -0.21 -1.68 24.05
CA ARG A 26 0.02 -0.95 25.30
C ARG A 26 1.09 0.13 25.09
N GLY A 27 0.88 1.31 25.65
CA GLY A 27 1.82 2.41 25.55
C GLY A 27 1.41 3.62 26.40
N ILE A 28 2.09 4.74 26.20
CA ILE A 28 1.76 6.04 26.79
C ILE A 28 1.14 6.91 25.70
N LEU A 29 -0.05 7.47 25.96
CA LEU A 29 -0.66 8.40 25.01
C LEU A 29 0.06 9.74 25.09
N ARG A 30 0.76 10.15 24.03
CA ARG A 30 1.60 11.36 24.05
C ARG A 30 0.94 12.59 23.44
N ALA A 31 0.08 12.40 22.45
CA ALA A 31 -0.63 13.51 21.83
C ALA A 31 -1.94 13.03 21.23
N VAL A 32 -2.90 13.94 21.15
CA VAL A 32 -4.19 13.77 20.50
C VAL A 32 -4.32 14.88 19.48
N GLN A 33 -4.58 14.51 18.23
CA GLN A 33 -4.77 15.42 17.10
C GLN A 33 -6.21 15.30 16.59
N SER A 34 -6.55 15.93 15.46
CA SER A 34 -7.95 16.06 15.04
C SER A 34 -8.61 14.72 14.65
N ASP A 35 -7.86 13.80 14.07
CA ASP A 35 -8.34 12.50 13.57
C ASP A 35 -7.40 11.33 13.91
N TYR A 36 -6.32 11.57 14.67
CA TYR A 36 -5.38 10.55 15.12
C TYR A 36 -4.78 10.87 16.49
N PHE A 37 -4.13 9.91 17.12
CA PHE A 37 -3.34 10.12 18.33
C PHE A 37 -1.98 9.41 18.26
N VAL A 38 -1.07 9.84 19.12
CA VAL A 38 0.30 9.31 19.22
C VAL A 38 0.41 8.43 20.46
N LEU A 39 0.76 7.16 20.25
CA LEU A 39 1.04 6.19 21.31
C LEU A 39 2.53 5.87 21.31
N GLU A 40 3.23 6.22 22.39
CA GLU A 40 4.60 5.78 22.60
C GLU A 40 4.62 4.36 23.17
N THR A 41 5.43 3.51 22.56
CA THR A 41 5.74 2.18 23.09
C THR A 41 7.25 1.98 23.11
N LYS A 42 7.69 0.86 23.69
CA LYS A 42 9.10 0.41 23.62
C LYS A 42 9.62 0.24 22.18
N ASP A 43 8.73 0.08 21.20
CA ASP A 43 9.07 -0.16 19.80
C ASP A 43 9.06 1.14 18.97
N GLY A 44 8.75 2.28 19.59
CA GLY A 44 8.68 3.60 18.95
C GLY A 44 7.31 4.26 19.05
N LEU A 45 7.11 5.29 18.22
CA LEU A 45 5.85 6.03 18.15
C LEU A 45 4.89 5.38 17.15
N PHE A 46 3.66 5.14 17.61
CA PHE A 46 2.55 4.68 16.78
C PHE A 46 1.53 5.79 16.61
N PHE A 47 1.16 6.06 15.36
CA PHE A 47 0.15 7.06 14.99
C PHE A 47 -1.14 6.34 14.63
N TYR A 48 -2.16 6.42 15.49
CA TYR A 48 -3.41 5.68 15.33
C TYR A 48 -4.54 6.57 14.81
N GLN A 49 -5.14 6.21 13.69
CA GLN A 49 -6.36 6.88 13.21
C GLN A 49 -7.54 6.56 14.13
N MET A 50 -8.19 7.59 14.65
CA MET A 50 -9.27 7.46 15.63
C MET A 50 -10.46 6.64 15.12
N LYS A 51 -10.75 6.72 13.82
CA LYS A 51 -11.93 6.07 13.21
C LYS A 51 -11.90 4.54 13.25
N HIS A 52 -10.72 3.94 13.44
CA HIS A 52 -10.51 2.49 13.46
C HIS A 52 -10.35 1.91 14.88
N ILE A 53 -10.45 2.76 15.91
CA ILE A 53 -10.26 2.37 17.30
C ILE A 53 -11.59 1.93 17.92
N GLY A 54 -11.58 0.73 18.49
CA GLY A 54 -12.74 0.14 19.16
C GLY A 54 -12.86 0.62 20.60
N SER A 55 -11.78 0.53 21.37
CA SER A 55 -11.73 1.02 22.75
C SER A 55 -10.31 1.43 23.16
N ILE A 56 -10.24 2.21 24.22
CA ILE A 56 -9.01 2.58 24.91
C ILE A 56 -9.25 2.48 26.41
N HIS A 57 -8.33 1.84 27.12
CA HIS A 57 -8.43 1.65 28.56
C HIS A 57 -7.22 2.29 29.24
N GLU A 58 -7.48 3.18 30.19
CA GLU A 58 -6.45 3.66 31.11
C GLU A 58 -6.00 2.51 32.02
N LEU A 59 -4.69 2.36 32.17
CA LEU A 59 -4.11 1.41 33.11
C LEU A 59 -3.81 2.11 34.43
N ALA A 60 -4.23 1.50 35.54
CA ALA A 60 -3.86 1.96 36.87
C ALA A 60 -2.32 1.97 37.00
N LEU A 61 -1.81 3.04 37.61
CA LEU A 61 -0.38 3.30 37.75
C LEU A 61 0.34 2.13 38.42
N GLU A 62 1.22 1.46 37.70
CA GLU A 62 2.40 0.87 38.34
C GLU A 62 3.24 2.05 38.82
N GLN A 63 3.65 2.05 40.10
CA GLN A 63 4.40 3.14 40.73
C GLN A 63 5.60 3.55 39.86
N GLY A 64 5.61 4.80 39.40
CA GLY A 64 6.68 5.38 38.58
C GLY A 64 6.18 6.60 37.81
N GLU A 65 6.95 7.69 37.81
CA GLU A 65 6.65 8.86 36.97
C GLU A 65 6.71 8.47 35.49
N VAL A 66 5.71 8.89 34.72
CA VAL A 66 5.77 8.81 33.26
C VAL A 66 6.72 9.92 32.84
N GLY A 67 7.96 9.57 32.49
CA GLY A 67 8.95 10.53 32.02
C GLY A 67 8.46 11.30 30.80
N GLU A 68 9.04 12.49 30.58
CA GLU A 68 8.84 13.22 29.33
C GLU A 68 9.35 12.39 28.15
N TYR A 69 8.73 12.55 27.00
CA TYR A 69 9.25 11.93 25.78
C TYR A 69 10.46 12.74 25.31
N GLU A 70 11.63 12.10 25.23
CA GLU A 70 12.89 12.78 24.87
C GLU A 70 13.01 13.07 23.34
N GLY A 71 12.01 12.71 22.54
CA GLY A 71 11.98 12.95 21.09
C GLY A 71 10.99 14.04 20.65
N THR A 72 10.95 14.30 19.35
CA THR A 72 10.00 15.25 18.75
C THR A 72 8.66 14.57 18.49
N LEU A 73 7.58 15.10 19.06
CA LEU A 73 6.23 14.68 18.70
C LEU A 73 5.78 15.37 17.40
N PRO A 74 5.00 14.68 16.55
CA PRO A 74 4.44 15.30 15.35
C PRO A 74 3.50 16.46 15.72
N THR A 75 3.53 17.51 14.90
CA THR A 75 2.75 18.75 15.09
C THR A 75 1.56 18.86 14.14
N GLU A 76 1.47 17.92 13.20
CA GLU A 76 0.46 17.85 12.17
C GLU A 76 -0.91 17.60 12.76
N LYS A 77 -1.91 18.34 12.27
CA LYS A 77 -3.26 18.26 12.85
C LYS A 77 -4.05 17.04 12.36
N THR A 78 -3.76 16.54 11.17
CA THR A 78 -4.51 15.44 10.54
C THR A 78 -3.59 14.29 10.19
N PHE A 79 -4.12 13.08 10.15
CA PHE A 79 -3.37 11.89 9.77
C PHE A 79 -2.87 12.00 8.33
N TYR A 80 -3.66 12.59 7.42
CA TYR A 80 -3.19 12.89 6.07
C TYR A 80 -1.95 13.80 6.09
N SER A 81 -2.02 14.92 6.82
CA SER A 81 -0.90 15.86 6.93
C SER A 81 0.33 15.20 7.54
N LEU A 82 0.14 14.32 8.53
CA LEU A 82 1.19 13.52 9.13
C LEU A 82 1.86 12.62 8.08
N ILE A 83 1.12 11.74 7.41
CA ILE A 83 1.73 10.83 6.41
C ILE A 83 2.43 11.63 5.29
N LYS A 84 1.87 12.79 4.92
CA LYS A 84 2.49 13.70 3.96
C LYS A 84 3.81 14.30 4.45
N SER A 85 3.99 14.58 5.74
CA SER A 85 5.28 15.07 6.26
C SER A 85 6.37 14.00 6.26
N TYR A 86 5.99 12.71 6.11
CA TYR A 86 6.89 11.57 5.96
C TYR A 86 7.25 11.24 4.50
N ILE A 87 6.94 12.09 3.51
CA ILE A 87 7.47 11.91 2.15
C ILE A 87 9.01 11.88 2.20
N ASN A 88 9.62 10.92 1.49
CA ASN A 88 11.03 10.55 1.53
C ASN A 88 11.52 9.85 2.81
N PHE A 89 10.62 9.44 3.70
CA PHE A 89 10.93 8.64 4.88
C PHE A 89 10.29 7.26 4.80
N HIS A 90 10.83 6.30 5.55
CA HIS A 90 10.27 4.96 5.65
C HIS A 90 9.15 4.93 6.69
N LEU A 91 7.98 4.48 6.26
CA LEU A 91 6.85 4.22 7.15
C LEU A 91 6.38 2.78 7.02
N LYS A 92 5.92 2.24 8.14
CA LYS A 92 5.07 1.07 8.20
C LYS A 92 3.62 1.52 8.32
N LEU A 93 2.81 1.24 7.30
CA LEU A 93 1.37 1.47 7.32
C LEU A 93 0.66 0.16 7.60
N SER A 94 -0.05 0.09 8.72
CA SER A 94 -0.69 -1.14 9.21
C SER A 94 -2.21 -1.02 9.19
N ARG A 95 -2.87 -2.14 8.87
CA ARG A 95 -4.31 -2.34 9.01
C ARG A 95 -4.66 -2.96 10.35
N THR A 96 -5.96 -3.01 10.60
CA THR A 96 -6.56 -3.62 11.78
C THR A 96 -6.41 -5.14 11.83
N ASP A 97 -6.28 -5.81 10.69
CA ASP A 97 -6.06 -7.26 10.58
C ASP A 97 -4.58 -7.66 10.74
N SER A 98 -3.74 -6.72 11.19
CA SER A 98 -2.28 -6.86 11.33
C SER A 98 -1.50 -6.94 10.01
N SER A 99 -2.16 -6.93 8.84
CA SER A 99 -1.43 -6.75 7.58
C SER A 99 -0.85 -5.34 7.52
N SER A 100 0.37 -5.23 6.96
CA SER A 100 1.09 -3.96 6.91
C SER A 100 2.00 -3.90 5.72
N TYR A 101 2.22 -2.68 5.22
CA TYR A 101 3.20 -2.39 4.20
C TYR A 101 4.25 -1.43 4.75
N SER A 102 5.51 -1.80 4.60
CA SER A 102 6.67 -1.01 4.98
C SER A 102 7.41 -0.53 3.74
N GLY A 103 7.75 0.75 3.68
CA GLY A 103 8.48 1.28 2.53
C GLY A 103 8.74 2.77 2.57
N LEU A 104 9.51 3.25 1.60
CA LEU A 104 9.78 4.66 1.38
C LEU A 104 8.52 5.33 0.83
N VAL A 105 8.03 6.36 1.51
CA VAL A 105 6.89 7.15 1.04
C VAL A 105 7.35 8.04 -0.11
N LEU A 106 6.84 7.80 -1.31
CA LEU A 106 7.17 8.56 -2.51
C LEU A 106 6.21 9.73 -2.75
N ASP A 107 4.93 9.53 -2.43
CA ASP A 107 3.88 10.54 -2.65
C ASP A 107 2.67 10.29 -1.75
N VAL A 108 1.92 11.35 -1.43
CA VAL A 108 0.73 11.28 -0.56
C VAL A 108 -0.32 12.29 -0.99
N ASN A 109 -1.52 11.80 -1.30
CA ASN A 109 -2.72 12.62 -1.44
C ASN A 109 -3.76 12.24 -0.37
N LYS A 110 -4.94 12.87 -0.43
CA LYS A 110 -6.01 12.70 0.56
C LYS A 110 -6.62 11.30 0.61
N ASP A 111 -6.46 10.50 -0.45
CA ASP A 111 -7.08 9.18 -0.57
C ASP A 111 -6.07 8.05 -0.48
N PHE A 112 -4.83 8.26 -0.93
CA PHE A 112 -3.79 7.25 -0.96
C PHE A 112 -2.38 7.81 -0.75
N ALA A 113 -1.47 6.90 -0.38
CA ALA A 113 -0.03 7.09 -0.38
C ALA A 113 0.62 6.11 -1.37
N LEU A 114 1.69 6.53 -2.02
CA LEU A 114 2.54 5.68 -2.85
C LEU A 114 3.78 5.29 -2.04
N LEU A 115 3.95 4.00 -1.79
CA LEU A 115 5.13 3.45 -1.12
C LEU A 115 6.01 2.69 -2.11
N ALA A 116 7.32 2.85 -2.00
CA ALA A 116 8.29 1.90 -2.55
C ALA A 116 8.66 0.89 -1.46
N THR A 117 8.11 -0.31 -1.58
CA THR A 117 8.37 -1.45 -0.70
C THR A 117 9.50 -2.30 -1.24
N ARG A 118 10.22 -3.00 -0.35
CA ARG A 118 11.31 -3.91 -0.74
C ARG A 118 10.79 -5.14 -1.49
N GLU A 119 9.67 -5.71 -1.05
CA GLU A 119 9.14 -6.97 -1.57
C GLU A 119 8.22 -6.79 -2.78
N GLU A 120 7.32 -5.80 -2.74
CA GLU A 120 6.27 -5.63 -3.74
C GLU A 120 6.53 -4.47 -4.73
N GLY A 121 7.63 -3.72 -4.54
CA GLY A 121 7.94 -2.54 -5.36
C GLY A 121 7.01 -1.36 -5.05
N LYS A 122 6.61 -0.61 -6.08
CA LYS A 122 5.71 0.55 -5.94
C LYS A 122 4.26 0.10 -5.74
N ILE A 123 3.67 0.49 -4.60
CA ILE A 123 2.28 0.17 -4.23
C ILE A 123 1.52 1.43 -3.82
N TYR A 124 0.32 1.59 -4.35
CA TYR A 124 -0.63 2.59 -3.88
C TYR A 124 -1.44 2.01 -2.71
N ILE A 125 -1.53 2.74 -1.61
CA ILE A 125 -2.21 2.32 -0.39
C ILE A 125 -3.25 3.38 -0.04
N ASN A 126 -4.51 2.97 0.07
CA ASN A 126 -5.59 3.82 0.53
C ASN A 126 -5.38 4.21 2.00
N ILE A 127 -5.01 5.47 2.25
CA ILE A 127 -4.73 5.96 3.61
C ILE A 127 -5.97 5.95 4.48
N ASN A 128 -7.16 5.99 3.88
CA ASN A 128 -8.40 5.94 4.65
C ASN A 128 -8.65 4.55 5.27
N LEU A 129 -8.04 3.50 4.73
CA LEU A 129 -8.16 2.14 5.25
C LEU A 129 -6.96 1.72 6.10
N VAL A 130 -5.96 2.59 6.26
CA VAL A 130 -4.86 2.42 7.22
C VAL A 130 -5.39 2.66 8.63
N ASN A 131 -5.03 1.78 9.57
CA ASN A 131 -5.36 1.95 10.98
C ASN A 131 -4.26 2.71 11.73
N SER A 132 -3.00 2.39 11.45
CA SER A 132 -1.88 3.06 12.09
C SER A 132 -0.68 3.22 11.18
N ALA A 133 0.13 4.23 11.47
CA ALA A 133 1.46 4.39 10.92
C ALA A 133 2.52 4.29 12.03
N THR A 134 3.69 3.79 11.69
CA THR A 134 4.86 3.73 12.58
C THR A 134 6.08 4.11 11.78
N GLU A 135 6.90 4.98 12.35
CA GLU A 135 8.21 5.28 11.78
C GLU A 135 9.12 4.08 11.89
N ILE A 136 9.74 3.67 10.79
CA ILE A 136 10.74 2.61 10.80
C ILE A 136 12.10 3.29 10.93
N ILE A 137 12.67 3.24 12.13
CA ILE A 137 14.00 3.81 12.38
C ILE A 137 15.04 2.85 11.78
N ASN A 138 16.15 3.38 11.25
CA ASN A 138 17.20 2.62 10.56
C ASN A 138 17.67 1.33 11.28
N GLN A 139 17.67 1.30 12.62
CA GLN A 139 18.01 0.08 13.38
C GLN A 139 16.99 -1.05 13.23
N GLN A 140 15.72 -0.75 12.96
CA GLN A 140 14.69 -1.75 12.66
C GLN A 140 14.82 -2.28 11.23
N LEU A 141 15.24 -1.43 10.27
CA LEU A 141 15.58 -1.85 8.91
C LEU A 141 16.76 -2.85 8.91
N LEU A 142 17.76 -2.63 9.77
CA LEU A 142 18.90 -3.53 9.93
C LEU A 142 18.51 -4.87 10.58
N LYS A 143 17.56 -4.88 11.52
CA LYS A 143 17.06 -6.12 12.14
C LYS A 143 16.21 -6.97 11.19
N GLU A 144 15.37 -6.34 10.36
CA GLU A 144 14.65 -7.05 9.30
C GLU A 144 15.63 -7.66 8.26
N GLU A 145 16.79 -7.05 8.05
CA GLU A 145 17.87 -7.63 7.22
C GLU A 145 18.55 -8.83 7.91
N GLU A 146 18.85 -8.75 9.21
CA GLU A 146 19.43 -9.87 9.97
C GLU A 146 18.47 -11.09 10.05
N ASP A 147 17.18 -10.86 10.31
CA ASP A 147 16.16 -11.92 10.38
C ASP A 147 15.95 -12.64 9.03
N LEU A 148 16.21 -11.98 7.90
CA LEU A 148 16.20 -12.60 6.56
C LEU A 148 17.49 -13.36 6.24
N MET A 149 18.60 -13.03 6.89
CA MET A 149 19.88 -13.72 6.75
C MET A 149 20.01 -14.97 7.63
N GLU A 150 19.09 -15.21 8.57
CA GLU A 150 19.00 -16.48 9.33
C GLU A 150 18.35 -17.65 8.56
N SER A 151 18.39 -17.61 7.21
CA SER A 151 18.21 -18.81 6.40
C SER A 151 19.57 -19.53 6.24
N PRO A 152 19.67 -20.85 6.49
CA PRO A 152 20.97 -21.51 6.64
C PRO A 152 21.58 -21.81 5.27
N SER A 153 22.24 -20.83 4.69
CA SER A 153 23.26 -21.05 3.67
C SER A 153 24.39 -20.07 3.92
N GLY A 154 25.30 -20.51 4.77
CA GLY A 154 26.46 -19.74 5.18
C GLY A 154 27.32 -19.36 4.00
N VAL A 155 27.50 -18.05 3.82
CA VAL A 155 28.68 -17.48 3.19
C VAL A 155 29.02 -16.21 3.96
N THR A 156 30.07 -16.27 4.76
CA THR A 156 30.67 -15.12 5.44
C THR A 156 31.46 -14.29 4.44
N PHE A 157 31.16 -12.99 4.31
CA PHE A 157 32.08 -12.02 3.73
C PHE A 157 32.15 -10.73 4.56
N ILE A 158 33.24 -10.66 5.34
CA ILE A 158 34.21 -9.57 5.56
C ILE A 158 33.68 -8.13 5.82
N ASP A 159 34.06 -7.64 7.00
CA ASP A 159 34.27 -6.24 7.40
C ASP A 159 34.82 -5.36 6.25
N ASP A 160 34.04 -4.39 5.78
CA ASP A 160 34.49 -3.01 5.47
C ASP A 160 33.32 -2.23 4.83
N LEU A 161 32.50 -1.57 5.63
CA LEU A 161 31.50 -0.63 5.13
C LEU A 161 31.45 0.59 6.04
N THR A 162 32.51 1.41 5.97
CA THR A 162 32.31 2.87 6.03
C THR A 162 31.51 3.28 4.78
N VAL A 163 30.18 3.15 4.85
CA VAL A 163 29.30 3.70 3.81
C VAL A 163 28.96 5.13 4.17
N GLU A 164 29.78 6.01 3.57
CA GLU A 164 29.47 7.39 3.27
C GLU A 164 27.98 7.58 2.94
N VAL A 165 27.42 8.66 3.46
CA VAL A 165 26.13 9.23 3.07
C VAL A 165 26.09 9.34 1.55
N LYS A 166 25.48 8.35 0.88
CA LYS A 166 25.31 8.36 -0.58
C LYS A 166 23.87 8.63 -0.94
N GLU A 167 23.69 9.88 -1.34
CA GLU A 167 22.81 10.41 -2.37
C GLU A 167 21.35 9.92 -2.41
N GLN A 168 20.47 10.87 -2.11
CA GLN A 168 19.04 10.82 -2.42
C GLN A 168 18.80 10.32 -3.85
N PRO A 169 17.90 9.35 -4.08
CA PRO A 169 17.50 9.01 -5.45
C PRO A 169 16.73 10.20 -6.04
N LYS A 170 17.34 10.89 -7.00
CA LYS A 170 16.66 11.73 -7.97
C LYS A 170 15.83 10.85 -8.90
N GLU A 171 14.55 10.72 -8.57
CA GLU A 171 13.41 10.87 -9.47
C GLU A 171 12.14 10.66 -8.63
N VAL A 172 11.71 11.74 -7.97
CA VAL A 172 10.38 11.78 -7.38
C VAL A 172 9.39 11.82 -8.54
N THR A 173 8.94 10.66 -8.99
CA THR A 173 7.77 10.56 -9.86
C THR A 173 6.58 11.03 -9.04
N HIS A 174 6.33 12.35 -9.02
CA HIS A 174 5.11 12.92 -8.48
C HIS A 174 3.96 12.27 -9.26
N ASN A 175 3.09 11.55 -8.55
CA ASN A 175 1.88 11.06 -9.17
C ASN A 175 0.89 12.23 -9.20
N THR A 176 0.56 12.73 -10.39
CA THR A 176 -0.31 13.90 -10.57
C THR A 176 -1.77 13.64 -10.14
N CYS A 177 -2.14 12.42 -9.76
CA CYS A 177 -3.51 12.03 -9.43
C CYS A 177 -3.97 12.63 -8.09
N ASN A 178 -5.08 13.36 -8.08
CA ASN A 178 -5.58 14.07 -6.90
C ASN A 178 -6.47 13.21 -5.98
N ASN A 179 -6.95 12.08 -6.47
CA ASN A 179 -7.88 11.19 -5.76
C ASN A 179 -7.80 9.75 -6.29
N MET A 180 -8.43 8.81 -5.59
CA MET A 180 -8.42 7.38 -5.95
C MET A 180 -9.03 7.10 -7.33
N LYS A 181 -10.06 7.88 -7.73
CA LYS A 181 -10.72 7.71 -9.03
C LYS A 181 -9.78 8.07 -10.18
N GLU A 182 -9.13 9.23 -10.11
CA GLU A 182 -8.11 9.66 -11.08
C GLU A 182 -6.95 8.66 -11.16
N LEU A 183 -6.53 8.11 -10.02
CA LEU A 183 -5.53 7.03 -10.00
C LEU A 183 -6.02 5.81 -10.77
N CYS A 184 -7.23 5.32 -10.52
CA CYS A 184 -7.78 4.18 -11.23
C CYS A 184 -7.94 4.47 -12.73
N GLU A 185 -8.38 5.67 -13.10
CA GLU A 185 -8.50 6.11 -14.51
C GLU A 185 -7.13 6.11 -15.21
N SER A 186 -6.09 6.56 -14.52
CA SER A 186 -4.71 6.53 -15.04
C SER A 186 -4.16 5.10 -15.25
N LEU A 187 -4.80 4.10 -14.63
CA LEU A 187 -4.41 2.69 -14.68
C LEU A 187 -5.31 1.85 -15.60
N VAL A 188 -6.25 2.47 -16.33
CA VAL A 188 -7.06 1.75 -17.33
C VAL A 188 -6.14 1.11 -18.37
N PHE A 189 -6.47 -0.11 -18.79
CA PHE A 189 -5.69 -1.01 -19.64
C PHE A 189 -4.35 -1.48 -19.05
N THR A 190 -4.10 -1.22 -17.77
CA THR A 190 -2.93 -1.76 -17.06
C THR A 190 -3.31 -3.05 -16.31
N THR A 191 -2.40 -4.02 -16.28
CA THR A 191 -2.52 -5.17 -15.38
C THR A 191 -2.20 -4.75 -13.95
N VAL A 192 -3.15 -4.97 -13.05
CA VAL A 192 -3.06 -4.56 -11.65
C VAL A 192 -3.40 -5.72 -10.73
N GLU A 193 -2.82 -5.69 -9.53
CA GLU A 193 -3.26 -6.46 -8.38
C GLU A 193 -3.91 -5.50 -7.40
N ILE A 194 -5.12 -5.84 -6.97
CA ILE A 194 -5.88 -5.06 -6.00
C ILE A 194 -6.15 -5.91 -4.79
N LEU A 195 -5.80 -5.38 -3.62
CA LEU A 195 -6.26 -5.90 -2.34
C LEU A 195 -7.49 -5.10 -1.92
N ASN A 196 -8.61 -5.77 -1.69
CA ASN A 196 -9.81 -5.10 -1.19
C ASN A 196 -9.85 -5.03 0.35
N SER A 197 -10.88 -4.37 0.89
CA SER A 197 -11.09 -4.21 2.33
C SER A 197 -11.33 -5.53 3.06
N LEU A 198 -11.75 -6.58 2.36
CA LEU A 198 -11.94 -7.93 2.88
C LEU A 198 -10.68 -8.79 2.78
N ASN A 199 -9.54 -8.20 2.40
CA ASN A 199 -8.26 -8.87 2.22
C ASN A 199 -8.27 -9.91 1.08
N GLU A 200 -9.17 -9.74 0.11
CA GLU A 200 -9.19 -10.55 -1.11
C GLU A 200 -8.32 -9.88 -2.17
N ARG A 201 -7.42 -10.67 -2.78
CA ARG A 201 -6.57 -10.23 -3.89
C ARG A 201 -7.26 -10.51 -5.21
N VAL A 202 -7.40 -9.47 -6.03
CA VAL A 202 -7.93 -9.55 -7.39
C VAL A 202 -6.87 -9.05 -8.35
N GLU A 203 -6.42 -9.92 -9.24
CA GLU A 203 -5.50 -9.58 -10.31
C GLU A 203 -6.26 -9.54 -11.65
N GLY A 204 -5.89 -8.61 -12.53
CA GLY A 204 -6.33 -8.62 -13.91
C GLY A 204 -6.07 -7.29 -14.62
N VAL A 205 -6.64 -7.13 -15.80
CA VAL A 205 -6.59 -5.87 -16.54
C VAL A 205 -7.72 -4.97 -16.05
N LEU A 206 -7.40 -3.77 -15.59
CA LEU A 206 -8.42 -2.77 -15.24
C LEU A 206 -9.00 -2.18 -16.52
N VAL A 207 -10.30 -2.37 -16.77
CA VAL A 207 -10.95 -2.01 -18.04
C VAL A 207 -11.96 -0.87 -17.91
N GLY A 208 -12.40 -0.55 -16.70
CA GLY A 208 -13.42 0.46 -16.48
C GLY A 208 -13.36 1.04 -15.09
N VAL A 209 -13.64 2.34 -15.02
CA VAL A 209 -13.77 3.11 -13.78
C VAL A 209 -15.08 3.86 -13.85
N ASP A 210 -15.93 3.65 -12.85
CA ASP A 210 -17.14 4.44 -12.63
C ASP A 210 -16.99 5.30 -11.36
N ASP A 211 -18.05 6.00 -10.97
CA ASP A 211 -18.03 6.90 -9.81
C ASP A 211 -17.88 6.16 -8.46
N SER A 212 -18.18 4.87 -8.42
CA SER A 212 -18.30 4.07 -7.20
C SER A 212 -17.51 2.76 -7.22
N SER A 213 -17.05 2.31 -8.38
CA SER A 213 -16.49 0.99 -8.60
C SER A 213 -15.53 0.98 -9.79
N ILE A 214 -14.72 -0.08 -9.84
CA ILE A 214 -13.83 -0.40 -10.95
C ILE A 214 -14.15 -1.79 -11.47
N SER A 215 -13.87 -2.03 -12.74
CA SER A 215 -14.01 -3.34 -13.37
C SER A 215 -12.65 -3.89 -13.77
N ILE A 216 -12.34 -5.10 -13.31
CA ILE A 216 -11.13 -5.85 -13.64
C ILE A 216 -11.52 -7.13 -14.40
N VAL A 217 -10.79 -7.43 -15.47
CA VAL A 217 -11.01 -8.62 -16.29
C VAL A 217 -9.82 -9.58 -16.16
N LYS A 218 -10.12 -10.86 -15.89
CA LYS A 218 -9.17 -11.98 -15.93
C LYS A 218 -9.93 -13.24 -16.29
N ASN A 219 -9.37 -14.09 -17.16
CA ASN A 219 -9.94 -15.40 -17.53
C ASN A 219 -11.43 -15.38 -17.97
N ASN A 220 -11.84 -14.42 -18.80
CA ASN A 220 -13.23 -14.20 -19.21
C ASN A 220 -14.21 -13.87 -18.07
N GLU A 221 -13.73 -13.57 -16.86
CA GLU A 221 -14.52 -13.08 -15.74
C GLU A 221 -14.35 -11.56 -15.58
N VAL A 222 -15.43 -10.90 -15.17
CA VAL A 222 -15.43 -9.47 -14.83
C VAL A 222 -15.66 -9.32 -13.34
N SER A 223 -14.63 -8.92 -12.61
CA SER A 223 -14.71 -8.57 -11.20
C SER A 223 -15.01 -7.08 -11.04
N ARG A 224 -16.05 -6.74 -10.28
CA ARG A 224 -16.37 -5.36 -9.91
C ARG A 224 -15.99 -5.10 -8.46
N ILE A 225 -15.15 -4.10 -8.22
CA ILE A 225 -14.66 -3.74 -6.89
C ILE A 225 -15.13 -2.33 -6.56
N ILE A 226 -15.75 -2.15 -5.40
CA ILE A 226 -16.20 -0.83 -4.92
C ILE A 226 -14.96 0.02 -4.60
N MET A 227 -14.92 1.26 -5.11
CA MET A 227 -13.82 2.21 -5.01
C MET A 227 -13.37 2.42 -3.55
N ASN A 228 -14.32 2.61 -2.64
CA ASN A 228 -14.04 2.82 -1.21
C ASN A 228 -13.56 1.57 -0.48
N HIS A 229 -13.62 0.40 -1.12
CA HIS A 229 -13.11 -0.87 -0.58
C HIS A 229 -11.75 -1.24 -1.17
N ILE A 230 -11.18 -0.44 -2.08
CA ILE A 230 -9.83 -0.67 -2.58
C ILE A 230 -8.84 -0.29 -1.47
N TYR A 231 -8.09 -1.27 -0.97
CA TYR A 231 -7.03 -1.04 0.01
C TYR A 231 -5.71 -0.76 -0.67
N THR A 232 -5.27 -1.64 -1.57
CA THR A 232 -4.04 -1.40 -2.34
C THR A 232 -4.25 -1.59 -3.84
N ILE A 233 -3.43 -0.87 -4.61
CA ILE A 233 -3.30 -1.09 -6.06
C ILE A 233 -1.81 -1.22 -6.37
N LYS A 234 -1.44 -2.32 -6.99
CA LYS A 234 -0.09 -2.59 -7.46
C LYS A 234 -0.12 -2.79 -8.97
N LYS A 235 0.74 -2.09 -9.70
CA LYS A 235 0.94 -2.35 -11.13
C LYS A 235 1.80 -3.59 -11.30
N ILE A 236 1.30 -4.58 -12.04
CA ILE A 236 2.07 -5.76 -12.39
C ILE A 236 2.65 -5.56 -13.79
N LYS A 237 3.95 -5.82 -13.95
CA LYS A 237 4.53 -5.99 -15.28
C LYS A 237 4.12 -7.37 -15.78
N GLN A 238 3.45 -7.46 -16.92
CA GLN A 238 3.27 -8.74 -17.58
C GLN A 238 4.66 -9.34 -17.82
N LYS A 239 4.90 -10.58 -17.39
CA LYS A 239 6.03 -11.34 -17.94
C LYS A 239 5.72 -11.49 -19.42
N GLU A 240 6.57 -10.92 -20.27
CA GLU A 240 6.58 -11.27 -21.68
C GLU A 240 6.71 -12.80 -21.74
N THR A 241 5.59 -13.46 -21.97
CA THR A 241 5.63 -14.85 -22.36
C THR A 241 6.00 -14.74 -23.83
N GLU A 242 7.21 -15.15 -24.20
CA GLU A 242 7.54 -15.48 -25.58
C GLU A 242 6.60 -16.62 -26.01
N SER A 243 5.36 -16.27 -26.34
CA SER A 243 4.52 -17.12 -27.15
C SER A 243 5.19 -17.13 -28.51
N LYS A 244 5.92 -18.21 -28.78
CA LYS A 244 6.30 -18.64 -30.12
C LYS A 244 5.11 -18.37 -31.03
N ILE A 245 5.28 -17.45 -31.97
CA ILE A 245 4.42 -17.34 -33.14
C ILE A 245 4.71 -18.62 -33.93
N GLU A 246 3.96 -19.68 -33.62
CA GLU A 246 3.81 -20.78 -34.56
C GLU A 246 2.96 -20.23 -35.71
N GLU A 247 3.60 -20.14 -36.87
CA GLU A 247 3.01 -19.73 -38.14
C GLU A 247 1.73 -20.52 -38.40
N CYS A 248 0.60 -19.81 -38.53
CA CYS A 248 -0.55 -20.31 -39.27
C CYS A 248 -0.68 -19.50 -40.57
N ASN A 249 0.33 -19.65 -41.44
CA ASN A 249 0.20 -19.32 -42.87
C ASN A 249 -0.08 -20.61 -43.64
N GLN A 250 -1.33 -21.06 -43.62
CA GLN A 250 -1.88 -21.87 -44.70
C GLN A 250 -3.28 -21.36 -45.03
N LEU A 251 -3.34 -20.34 -45.88
CA LEU A 251 -4.52 -20.10 -46.70
C LEU A 251 -4.63 -21.27 -47.70
N PRO A 252 -5.77 -21.96 -47.80
CA PRO A 252 -5.98 -22.93 -48.87
C PRO A 252 -6.04 -22.19 -50.20
N THR A 253 -5.14 -22.56 -51.11
CA THR A 253 -5.12 -22.16 -52.51
C THR A 253 -6.43 -22.57 -53.16
N LEU A 254 -7.28 -21.60 -53.52
CA LEU A 254 -8.38 -21.83 -54.45
C LEU A 254 -7.77 -22.04 -55.84
N GLU A 255 -7.69 -23.29 -56.26
CA GLU A 255 -7.45 -23.66 -57.65
C GLU A 255 -8.59 -23.10 -58.51
N ALA A 256 -8.26 -22.13 -59.36
CA ALA A 256 -9.14 -21.67 -60.40
C ALA A 256 -9.18 -22.73 -61.52
N GLU A 257 -10.16 -23.64 -61.45
CA GLU A 257 -10.56 -24.47 -62.58
C GLU A 257 -11.06 -23.57 -63.72
N LYS A 258 -10.26 -23.47 -64.79
CA LYS A 258 -10.73 -23.01 -66.09
C LYS A 258 -11.62 -24.09 -66.71
N LEU A 259 -12.93 -23.95 -66.53
CA LEU A 259 -13.90 -24.59 -67.41
C LEU A 259 -14.13 -23.69 -68.62
N GLU A 260 -13.48 -24.04 -69.74
CA GLU A 260 -13.93 -23.67 -71.07
C GLU A 260 -15.35 -24.19 -71.27
N ASN A 261 -16.32 -23.30 -71.45
CA ASN A 261 -17.59 -23.70 -72.01
C ASN A 261 -17.95 -22.78 -73.18
N ASN A 262 -17.86 -23.37 -74.36
CA ASN A 262 -18.30 -22.81 -75.63
C ASN A 262 -19.79 -22.50 -75.56
N ASN A 263 -20.16 -21.23 -75.72
CA ASN A 263 -21.51 -20.92 -76.19
C ASN A 263 -21.48 -19.70 -77.13
N LYS A 264 -21.60 -20.02 -78.43
CA LYS A 264 -21.96 -19.06 -79.48
C LYS A 264 -23.35 -18.50 -79.21
N PRO A 265 -23.61 -17.21 -79.44
CA PRO A 265 -24.94 -16.76 -79.84
C PRO A 265 -25.04 -16.78 -81.37
N ALA A 266 -26.16 -17.31 -81.83
CA ALA A 266 -26.61 -17.26 -83.21
C ALA A 266 -27.37 -15.96 -83.45
N TRP A 267 -26.83 -15.05 -84.26
CA TRP A 267 -27.51 -14.30 -85.34
C TRP A 267 -26.48 -13.48 -86.11
#